data_AF-A0A0Q9KSQ9-F1
#
_entry.id   AF-A0A0Q9KSQ9-F1
#
_cell.length_a   1.000
_cell.length_b   1.000
_cell.length_c   1.000
_cell.angle_alpha   90.00
_cell.angle_beta   90.00
_cell.angle_gamma   90.00
#
_symmetry.space_group_name_H-M   'P 1'
#
loop_
_entity.id
_entity.type
_entity.pdbx_description
1 polymer ?
#
loop_
_entity_poly.entity_id
_entity_poly.type
_entity_poly.pdbx_seq_one_letter_code
_entity_poly.pdbx_strand_id
1 'polypeptide(L)' 'MPVLPDDAIAALLVDTTPYLSCDECFERMDVHVEAVVADPGHHDPGMERHLAGCAACDEEALSLIALLTAH' A
#
# COMPACT_ATOMS: atom_id res chain seq x y z
N MET A 1 -18.02 -25.00 -8.48
CA MET A 1 -16.97 -23.97 -8.31
C MET A 1 -17.41 -23.07 -7.17
N PRO A 2 -16.56 -22.77 -6.20
CA PRO A 2 -16.90 -21.81 -5.15
C PRO A 2 -17.17 -20.44 -5.79
N VAL A 3 -18.23 -19.78 -5.33
CA VAL A 3 -18.55 -18.40 -5.71
C VAL A 3 -17.79 -17.49 -4.75
N LEU A 4 -17.07 -16.50 -5.30
CA LEU A 4 -16.41 -15.48 -4.47
C LEU A 4 -17.47 -14.58 -3.85
N PRO A 5 -17.34 -14.20 -2.56
CA PRO A 5 -18.23 -13.24 -1.94
C PRO A 5 -18.02 -11.84 -2.54
N ASP A 6 -19.04 -10.99 -2.47
CA ASP A 6 -19.07 -9.68 -3.15
C ASP A 6 -17.93 -8.76 -2.72
N ASP A 7 -17.49 -8.84 -1.46
CA ASP A 7 -16.35 -8.09 -0.91
C ASP A 7 -15.02 -8.52 -1.54
N ALA A 8 -14.82 -9.83 -1.73
CA ALA A 8 -13.65 -10.35 -2.43
C ALA A 8 -13.62 -9.91 -3.91
N ILE A 9 -14.77 -9.85 -4.56
CA ILE A 9 -14.88 -9.33 -5.94
C ILE A 9 -14.56 -7.83 -5.96
N ALA A 10 -15.08 -7.05 -5.01
CA ALA A 10 -14.83 -5.62 -4.92
C ALA A 10 -13.34 -5.29 -4.72
N ALA A 11 -12.62 -6.07 -3.90
CA ALA A 11 -11.18 -5.91 -3.71
C ALA A 11 -10.37 -6.09 -5.01
N LEU A 12 -10.80 -6.99 -5.90
CA LEU A 12 -10.16 -7.21 -7.20
C LEU A 12 -10.46 -6.12 -8.24
N LEU A 13 -11.46 -5.27 -7.98
CA LEU A 13 -11.92 -4.19 -8.87
C LEU A 13 -11.59 -2.80 -8.31
N VAL A 14 -10.65 -2.72 -7.37
CA VAL A 14 -10.22 -1.45 -6.78
C VAL A 14 -9.76 -0.49 -7.89
N ASP A 15 -10.24 0.75 -7.84
CA ASP A 15 -9.71 1.80 -8.71
C ASP A 15 -8.24 2.01 -8.32
N THR A 16 -7.34 1.90 -9.29
CA THR A 16 -5.90 2.09 -9.07
C THR A 16 -5.42 3.47 -9.53
N THR A 17 -6.32 4.45 -9.68
CA THR A 17 -5.98 5.82 -10.05
C THR A 17 -5.68 6.69 -8.82
N PRO A 18 -4.54 7.41 -8.76
CA PRO A 18 -3.47 7.48 -9.76
C PRO A 18 -2.64 6.19 -9.82
N TYR A 19 -2.38 5.72 -11.05
CA TYR A 19 -1.63 4.49 -11.28
C TYR A 19 -0.17 4.65 -10.86
N LEU A 20 0.31 3.67 -10.11
CA LEU A 20 1.69 3.48 -9.70
C LEU A 20 2.07 2.01 -9.95
N SER A 21 3.19 1.76 -10.61
CA SER A 21 3.66 0.38 -10.86
C SER A 21 4.27 -0.23 -9.60
N CYS A 22 4.35 -1.58 -9.54
CA CYS A 22 5.05 -2.26 -8.44
C CYS A 22 6.53 -1.88 -8.40
N ASP A 23 7.18 -1.70 -9.54
CA ASP A 23 8.60 -1.32 -9.60
C ASP A 23 8.82 0.08 -9.02
N GLU A 24 7.95 1.05 -9.38
CA GLU A 24 8.02 2.41 -8.84
C GLU A 24 7.69 2.44 -7.34
N CYS A 25 6.73 1.64 -6.89
CA CYS A 25 6.43 1.42 -5.48
C CYS A 25 7.67 0.91 -4.71
N PHE A 26 8.36 -0.11 -5.25
CA PHE A 26 9.54 -0.68 -4.62
C PHE A 26 10.70 0.32 -4.52
N GLU A 27 10.93 1.12 -5.56
CA GLU A 27 11.94 2.20 -5.55
C GLU A 27 11.65 3.30 -4.51
N ARG A 28 10.38 3.49 -4.14
CA ARG A 28 9.92 4.55 -3.24
C ARG A 28 9.60 4.09 -1.83
N MET A 29 9.58 2.77 -1.58
CA MET A 29 9.06 2.16 -0.36
C MET A 29 9.67 2.75 0.91
N ASP A 30 11.00 2.75 1.00
CA ASP A 30 11.73 3.22 2.19
C ASP A 30 11.40 4.70 2.49
N VAL A 31 11.45 5.55 1.46
CA VAL A 31 11.15 6.99 1.61
C VAL A 31 9.69 7.21 2.03
N HIS A 32 8.76 6.42 1.49
CA HIS A 32 7.35 6.51 1.83
C HIS A 32 7.10 6.14 3.30
N VAL A 33 7.61 5.00 3.78
CA VAL A 33 7.39 4.57 5.17
C VAL A 33 8.07 5.49 6.18
N GLU A 34 9.26 6.01 5.87
CA GLU A 34 9.94 7.03 6.68
C GLU A 34 9.11 8.31 6.77
N ALA A 35 8.53 8.78 5.65
CA ALA A 35 7.68 9.96 5.62
C ALA A 35 6.39 9.78 6.43
N VAL A 36 5.74 8.62 6.31
CA VAL A 36 4.52 8.27 7.08
C VAL A 36 4.80 8.24 8.59
N VAL A 37 5.93 7.68 9.01
CA VAL A 37 6.31 7.63 10.44
C VAL A 37 6.68 9.02 10.96
N ALA A 38 7.35 9.84 10.15
CA ALA A 38 7.77 11.19 10.54
C ALA A 38 6.59 12.20 10.60
N ASP A 39 5.62 12.06 9.69
CA ASP A 39 4.45 12.93 9.57
C ASP A 39 3.18 12.10 9.36
N PRO A 40 2.32 11.92 10.39
CA PRO A 40 1.03 11.25 10.25
C PRO A 40 0.07 11.92 9.26
N GLY A 41 0.33 13.15 8.83
CA GLY A 41 -0.40 13.86 7.78
C GLY A 41 0.21 13.71 6.38
N HIS A 42 1.26 12.90 6.22
CA HIS A 42 1.87 12.61 4.92
C HIS A 42 0.83 11.97 3.99
N HIS A 43 0.72 12.52 2.79
CA HIS A 43 -0.20 12.03 1.76
C HIS A 43 0.54 11.77 0.46
N ASP A 44 0.41 10.55 -0.04
CA ASP A 44 0.97 10.09 -1.29
C ASP A 44 -0.10 9.29 -2.04
N PRO A 45 -0.97 9.95 -2.82
CA PRO A 45 -2.11 9.30 -3.44
C PRO A 45 -1.74 8.12 -4.34
N GLY A 46 -0.54 8.09 -4.92
CA GLY A 46 -0.07 6.98 -5.74
C GLY A 46 0.29 5.76 -4.91
N MET A 47 1.10 5.95 -3.85
CA MET A 47 1.44 4.88 -2.92
C MET A 47 0.20 4.36 -2.20
N GLU A 48 -0.63 5.24 -1.66
CA GLU A 48 -1.88 4.88 -0.97
C GLU A 48 -2.80 4.02 -1.83
N ARG A 49 -2.95 4.38 -3.11
CA ARG A 49 -3.78 3.66 -4.06
C ARG A 49 -3.17 2.30 -4.44
N HIS A 50 -1.86 2.24 -4.59
CA HIS A 50 -1.14 1.01 -4.89
C HIS A 50 -1.20 0.01 -3.74
N LEU A 51 -0.91 0.46 -2.50
CA LEU A 51 -0.94 -0.39 -1.31
C LEU A 51 -2.36 -0.93 -1.06
N ALA A 52 -3.40 -0.12 -1.31
CA ALA A 52 -4.78 -0.60 -1.26
C ALA A 52 -5.12 -1.68 -2.30
N GLY A 53 -4.36 -1.81 -3.38
CA GLY A 53 -4.58 -2.79 -4.46
C GLY A 53 -3.56 -3.92 -4.56
N CYS A 54 -2.43 -3.83 -3.84
CA CYS A 54 -1.35 -4.81 -3.87
C CYS A 54 -1.02 -5.29 -2.45
N ALA A 55 -1.62 -6.43 -2.06
CA ALA A 55 -1.45 -6.99 -0.72
C ALA A 55 0.02 -7.23 -0.33
N ALA A 56 0.86 -7.67 -1.28
CA ALA A 56 2.28 -7.91 -1.00
C ALA A 56 3.04 -6.62 -0.65
N CYS A 57 2.73 -5.50 -1.34
CA CYS A 57 3.36 -4.21 -1.04
C CYS A 57 2.81 -3.60 0.25
N ASP A 58 1.52 -3.80 0.56
CA ASP A 58 0.91 -3.36 1.82
C ASP A 58 1.54 -4.07 3.03
N GLU A 59 1.70 -5.39 2.96
CA GLU A 59 2.36 -6.18 4.00
C GLU A 59 3.80 -5.73 4.25
N GLU A 60 4.55 -5.41 3.20
CA GLU A 60 5.91 -4.88 3.30
C GLU A 60 5.92 -3.50 3.99
N ALA A 61 5.06 -2.58 3.54
CA ALA A 61 4.97 -1.23 4.12
C ALA A 61 4.62 -1.28 5.61
N LEU A 62 3.63 -2.09 6.01
CA LEU A 62 3.25 -2.28 7.41
C LEU A 62 4.38 -2.88 8.24
N SER A 63 5.14 -3.83 7.68
CA SER A 63 6.28 -4.44 8.36
C SER A 63 7.39 -3.42 8.62
N LEU A 64 7.73 -2.60 7.62
CA LEU A 64 8.73 -1.55 7.78
C LEU A 64 8.30 -0.47 8.78
N ILE A 65 7.04 -0.03 8.73
CA ILE A 65 6.48 0.91 9.72
C ILE A 65 6.57 0.33 11.14
N ALA A 66 6.23 -0.95 11.32
CA ALA A 66 6.35 -1.62 12.61
C ALA A 66 7.79 -1.65 13.11
N LEU A 67 8.78 -1.87 12.22
CA LEU A 67 10.20 -1.83 12.58
C LEU A 67 10.64 -0.42 13.00
N LEU A 68 10.24 0.62 12.25
CA LEU A 68 10.61 2.01 12.54
C LEU A 68 10.00 2.53 13.86
N THR A 69 8.84 2.01 14.25
CA THR A 69 8.10 2.45 15.45
C THR A 69 8.34 1.60 16.70
N ALA A 70 9.05 0.48 16.59
CA ALA A 70 9.37 -0.42 17.71
C ALA A 70 10.52 0.08 18.62
N HIS A 71 10.93 1.35 18.48
CA HIS A 71 12.04 1.97 19.21
C HIS A 71 11.58 2.97 20.27
#